data_AF-A0A7J0AET7-F1
#
_entry.id   AF-A0A7J0AET7-F1
#
_cell.length_a   1.000
_cell.length_b   1.000
_cell.length_c   1.000
_cell.angle_alpha   90.00
_cell.angle_beta   90.00
_cell.angle_gamma   90.00
#
_symmetry.space_group_name_H-M   'P 1'
#
loop_
_entity.id
_entity.type
_entity.pdbx_description
1 polymer ?
#
loop_
_entity_poly.entity_id
_entity_poly.type
_entity_poly.pdbx_seq_one_letter_code
_entity_poly.pdbx_strand_id
1 'polypeptide(L)'
;MGHVAHKDSKKSFRTALLTSALKDGLAANGGKVAQLSESQLGDLGEALINANYSQKQERAADDYGYEFLQRAGKNPWAMALSFQKLKQMQEEAGAKKESKLNQLFSTHPDLDSRIKRMEERATKEGISKP
;
A
#
# COMPACT_ATOMS: atom_id res chain seq x y z
N MET A 1 -5.86 -6.00 6.57
CA MET A 1 -5.33 -7.32 7.02
C MET A 1 -4.18 -7.83 6.15
N GLY A 2 -4.24 -7.71 4.81
CA GLY A 2 -3.14 -8.12 3.91
C GLY A 2 -1.77 -7.52 4.25
N HIS A 3 -1.62 -6.19 4.32
CA HIS A 3 -0.33 -5.56 4.63
C HIS A 3 0.25 -5.90 6.00
N VAL A 4 -0.61 -6.08 7.01
CA VAL A 4 -0.21 -6.50 8.36
C VAL A 4 0.28 -7.94 8.34
N ALA A 5 -0.43 -8.84 7.65
CA ALA A 5 -0.02 -10.22 7.46
C ALA A 5 1.31 -10.31 6.68
N HIS A 6 1.51 -9.46 5.66
CA HIS A 6 2.70 -9.42 4.83
C HIS A 6 3.86 -8.62 5.43
N LYS A 7 3.67 -8.01 6.62
CA LYS A 7 4.67 -7.19 7.32
C LYS A 7 5.20 -6.06 6.45
N ASP A 8 4.36 -5.50 5.58
CA ASP A 8 4.78 -4.53 4.57
C ASP A 8 5.29 -3.24 5.19
N SER A 9 4.66 -2.78 6.28
CA SER A 9 5.12 -1.62 7.06
C SER A 9 6.52 -1.85 7.66
N LYS A 10 6.84 -3.09 8.07
CA LYS A 10 8.18 -3.45 8.55
C LYS A 10 9.20 -3.42 7.41
N LYS A 11 8.81 -3.83 6.21
CA LYS A 11 9.68 -3.81 5.03
C LYS A 11 9.96 -2.38 4.56
N SER A 12 8.93 -1.53 4.48
CA SER A 12 9.10 -0.11 4.15
C SER A 12 9.98 0.61 5.17
N PHE A 13 9.78 0.34 6.47
CA PHE A 13 10.64 0.86 7.53
C PHE A 13 12.10 0.39 7.39
N ARG A 14 12.33 -0.89 7.09
CA ARG A 14 13.68 -1.42 6.82
C ARG A 14 14.33 -0.77 5.60
N THR A 15 13.60 -0.62 4.50
CA THR A 15 14.12 0.04 3.30
C THR A 15 14.49 1.48 3.60
N ALA A 16 13.64 2.22 4.32
CA ALA A 16 13.92 3.60 4.68
C ALA A 16 15.16 3.71 5.59
N LEU A 17 15.31 2.80 6.57
CA LEU A 17 16.50 2.71 7.42
C LEU A 17 17.77 2.34 6.65
N LEU A 18 17.68 1.44 5.66
CA LEU A 18 18.82 1.09 4.82
C LEU A 18 19.23 2.25 3.90
N THR A 19 18.26 2.97 3.35
CA THR A 19 18.51 4.17 2.54
C THR A 19 19.16 5.27 3.37
N SER A 20 18.73 5.48 4.62
CA SER A 20 19.38 6.46 5.52
C SER A 20 20.80 6.03 5.85
N ALA A 21 21.02 4.77 6.21
CA ALA A 21 22.35 4.24 6.50
C ALA A 21 23.31 4.31 5.29
N LEU A 22 22.80 4.12 4.06
CA LEU A 22 23.60 4.27 2.84
C LEU A 22 24.01 5.73 2.60
N LYS A 23 23.11 6.69 2.80
CA LYS A 23 23.43 8.13 2.75
C LYS A 23 24.48 8.49 3.81
N ASP A 24 24.35 7.95 5.02
CA ASP A 24 25.32 8.15 6.09
C ASP A 24 26.70 7.59 5.73
N GLY A 25 26.77 6.43 5.09
CA GLY A 25 28.03 5.82 4.64
C GLY A 25 28.76 6.60 3.55
N LEU A 26 28.04 7.35 2.71
CA LEU A 26 28.63 8.27 1.74
C LEU A 26 29.09 9.59 2.40
N ALA A 27 28.46 9.99 3.51
CA ALA A 27 28.76 11.21 4.24
C ALA A 27 29.85 11.03 5.32
N ALA A 28 30.03 9.82 5.86
CA ALA A 28 30.88 9.54 7.01
C ALA A 28 32.28 9.05 6.62
N ASN A 29 33.17 9.98 6.30
CA ASN A 29 34.62 9.75 6.47
C ASN A 29 34.95 9.77 7.97
N GLY A 30 34.64 8.70 8.71
CA GLY A 30 35.05 8.55 10.11
C GLY A 30 33.96 7.98 11.01
N GLY A 31 34.19 6.79 11.55
CA GLY A 31 33.19 6.01 12.27
C GLY A 31 32.77 6.58 13.62
N LYS A 32 31.49 6.38 13.94
CA LYS A 32 30.94 6.19 15.29
C LYS A 32 29.44 5.87 15.16
N VAL A 33 28.91 5.19 16.19
CA VAL A 33 27.51 4.79 16.34
C VAL A 33 26.57 5.94 15.97
N ALA A 34 25.75 5.73 14.92
CA ALA A 34 24.83 6.75 14.41
C ALA A 34 23.71 7.02 15.43
N GLN A 35 23.85 8.08 16.22
CA GLN A 35 22.68 8.76 16.76
C GLN A 35 21.99 9.42 15.56
N LEU A 36 20.74 9.04 15.30
CA LEU A 36 19.95 9.65 14.22
C LEU A 36 19.81 11.14 14.52
N SER A 37 20.34 12.01 13.65
CA SER A 37 20.15 13.46 13.78
C SER A 37 18.68 13.83 13.53
N GLU A 38 18.25 15.01 13.99
CA GLU A 38 16.89 15.52 13.70
C GLU A 38 16.58 15.56 12.19
N SER A 39 17.57 15.86 11.36
CA SER A 39 17.44 15.83 9.90
C SER A 39 17.22 14.41 9.35
N GLN A 40 17.93 13.40 9.87
CA GLN A 40 17.75 12.00 9.47
C GLN A 40 16.42 11.42 9.95
N LEU A 41 15.98 11.80 11.16
CA LEU A 41 14.65 11.47 11.67
C LEU A 41 13.54 12.12 10.85
N GLY A 42 13.74 13.38 10.41
CA GLY A 42 12.86 14.06 9.47
C GLY A 42 12.77 13.35 8.13
N ASP A 43 13.92 13.05 7.50
CA ASP A 43 14.01 12.31 6.23
C ASP A 43 13.37 10.92 6.32
N LEU A 44 13.57 10.20 7.44
CA LEU A 44 12.96 8.89 7.69
C LEU A 44 11.44 9.01 7.86
N GLY A 45 10.97 10.03 8.59
CA GLY A 45 9.56 10.33 8.76
C GLY A 45 8.89 10.66 7.43
N GLU A 46 9.53 11.50 6.61
CA GLU A 46 9.06 11.87 5.28
C GLU A 46 9.08 10.67 4.31
N ALA A 47 10.12 9.83 4.37
CA ALA A 47 10.18 8.59 3.58
C ALA A 47 9.09 7.60 3.98
N LEU A 48 8.70 7.53 5.26
CA LEU A 48 7.60 6.68 5.74
C LEU A 48 6.23 7.22 5.34
N ILE A 49 6.04 8.53 5.39
CA ILE A 49 4.80 9.19 4.94
C ILE A 49 4.63 9.04 3.43
N ASN A 50 5.72 9.16 2.67
CA ASN A 50 5.74 8.99 1.22
C ASN A 50 5.93 7.53 0.77
N ALA A 51 6.05 6.58 1.71
CA ALA A 51 6.14 5.17 1.39
C ALA A 51 4.77 4.66 0.91
N ASN A 52 4.50 4.87 -0.37
CA ASN A 52 3.47 4.13 -1.08
C ASN A 52 3.86 2.66 -1.06
N TYR A 53 2.91 1.78 -0.80
CA TYR A 53 3.17 0.35 -0.92
C TYR A 53 3.55 0.05 -2.37
N SER A 54 4.57 -0.78 -2.57
CA SER A 54 4.95 -1.19 -3.91
C SER A 54 3.78 -1.91 -4.58
N GLN A 55 3.63 -1.82 -5.90
CA GLN A 55 2.58 -2.56 -6.63
C GLN A 55 2.58 -4.06 -6.31
N LYS A 56 3.75 -4.63 -5.98
CA LYS A 56 3.87 -6.03 -5.55
C LYS A 56 3.18 -6.29 -4.20
N GLN A 57 3.28 -5.35 -3.26
CA GLN A 57 2.65 -5.45 -1.94
C GLN A 57 1.14 -5.24 -2.03
N GLU A 58 0.69 -4.28 -2.82
CA GLU A 58 -0.74 -4.09 -3.12
C GLU A 58 -1.34 -5.36 -3.73
N ARG A 59 -0.71 -5.93 -4.76
CA ARG A 59 -1.18 -7.18 -5.39
C ARG A 59 -1.24 -8.35 -4.41
N ALA A 60 -0.24 -8.49 -3.54
CA ALA A 60 -0.21 -9.55 -2.55
C ALA A 60 -1.30 -9.38 -1.47
N ALA A 61 -1.53 -8.14 -1.03
CA ALA A 61 -2.60 -7.82 -0.09
C ALA A 61 -3.98 -8.06 -0.71
N ASP A 62 -4.15 -7.74 -1.99
CA ASP A 62 -5.37 -8.01 -2.75
C ASP A 62 -5.63 -9.51 -2.90
N ASP A 63 -4.61 -10.27 -3.25
CA ASP A 63 -4.72 -11.73 -3.37
C ASP A 63 -5.12 -12.37 -2.05
N TYR A 64 -4.53 -11.92 -0.95
CA TYR A 64 -4.91 -12.38 0.37
C TYR A 64 -6.38 -12.06 0.69
N GLY A 65 -6.84 -10.84 0.40
CA GLY A 65 -8.24 -10.44 0.61
C GLY A 65 -9.20 -11.27 -0.23
N TYR A 66 -8.83 -11.55 -1.47
CA TYR A 66 -9.61 -12.32 -2.41
C TYR A 66 -9.78 -13.77 -1.94
N GLU A 67 -8.68 -14.42 -1.57
CA GLU A 67 -8.69 -15.77 -1.00
C GLU A 67 -9.42 -15.84 0.34
N PHE A 68 -9.29 -14.80 1.17
CA PHE A 68 -10.02 -14.71 2.43
C PHE A 68 -11.53 -14.73 2.21
N LEU A 69 -12.04 -13.97 1.23
CA LEU A 69 -13.46 -13.99 0.89
C LEU A 69 -13.91 -15.37 0.41
N GLN A 70 -13.13 -16.03 -0.45
CA GLN A 70 -13.43 -17.39 -0.88
C GLN A 70 -13.48 -18.38 0.28
N ARG A 71 -12.47 -18.37 1.15
CA ARG A 71 -12.42 -19.24 2.34
C ARG A 71 -13.58 -18.99 3.30
N ALA A 72 -14.09 -17.76 3.35
CA ALA A 72 -15.27 -17.38 4.13
C ALA A 72 -16.61 -17.70 3.43
N GLY A 73 -16.60 -18.34 2.25
CA GLY A 73 -17.80 -18.65 1.46
C GLY A 73 -18.50 -17.40 0.91
N LYS A 74 -17.75 -16.31 0.71
CA LYS A 74 -18.25 -15.05 0.16
C LYS A 74 -17.80 -14.88 -1.29
N ASN A 75 -18.60 -14.19 -2.10
CA ASN A 75 -18.24 -13.91 -3.48
C ASN A 75 -17.07 -12.91 -3.54
N PRO A 76 -15.89 -13.30 -4.06
CA PRO A 76 -14.73 -12.43 -4.10
C PRO A 76 -14.84 -11.27 -5.10
N TRP A 77 -15.85 -11.25 -5.99
CA TRP A 77 -16.21 -10.06 -6.76
C TRP A 77 -16.49 -8.83 -5.88
N ALA A 78 -16.91 -9.05 -4.63
CA ALA A 78 -17.12 -7.97 -3.67
C ALA A 78 -15.88 -7.09 -3.49
N MET A 79 -14.67 -7.60 -3.72
CA MET A 79 -13.46 -6.77 -3.73
C MET A 79 -13.44 -5.76 -4.89
N ALA A 80 -13.72 -6.21 -6.12
CA ALA A 80 -13.77 -5.33 -7.28
C ALA A 80 -14.83 -4.23 -7.11
N LEU A 81 -16.01 -4.61 -6.60
CA LEU A 81 -17.10 -3.67 -6.30
C LEU A 81 -16.70 -2.66 -5.22
N SER A 82 -15.96 -3.10 -4.20
CA SER A 82 -15.45 -2.22 -3.14
C SER A 82 -14.46 -1.20 -3.70
N PHE A 83 -13.56 -1.62 -4.59
CA PHE A 83 -12.64 -0.71 -5.27
C PHE A 83 -13.35 0.26 -6.21
N GLN A 84 -14.38 -0.19 -6.94
CA GLN A 84 -15.23 0.69 -7.75
C GLN A 84 -15.92 1.73 -6.87
N LYS A 85 -16.43 1.34 -5.70
CA LYS A 85 -17.05 2.29 -4.78
C LYS A 85 -16.06 3.32 -4.24
N LEU A 86 -14.85 2.88 -3.90
CA LEU A 86 -13.77 3.78 -3.48
C LEU A 86 -13.37 4.76 -4.58
N LYS A 87 -13.28 4.29 -5.83
CA LYS A 87 -13.01 5.14 -7.00
C LYS A 87 -14.11 6.19 -7.20
N GLN A 88 -15.38 5.76 -7.13
CA GLN A 88 -16.51 6.69 -7.20
C GLN A 88 -16.44 7.74 -6.09
N MET A 89 -16.12 7.35 -4.85
CA MET A 89 -15.96 8.29 -3.75
C MET A 89 -14.79 9.27 -3.98
N GLN A 90 -13.69 8.82 -4.58
CA GLN A 90 -12.57 9.67 -4.97
C GLN A 90 -13.00 10.72 -6.02
N GLU A 91 -13.76 10.30 -7.03
CA GLU A 91 -14.27 11.17 -8.09
C GLU A 91 -15.31 12.18 -7.54
N GLU A 92 -16.21 11.73 -6.67
CA GLU A 92 -17.25 12.56 -6.05
C GLU A 92 -16.71 13.56 -5.02
N ALA A 93 -15.65 13.21 -4.28
CA ALA A 93 -15.07 14.08 -3.25
C ALA A 93 -14.34 15.30 -3.86
N GLY A 94 -13.88 15.20 -5.11
CA GLY A 94 -12.98 16.17 -5.73
C GLY A 94 -11.75 16.48 -4.86
N ALA A 95 -11.00 17.54 -5.16
CA ALA A 95 -9.82 17.94 -4.37
C ALA A 95 -10.13 18.44 -2.94
N LYS A 96 -11.40 18.41 -2.50
CA LYS A 96 -11.88 19.23 -1.36
C LYS A 96 -12.34 18.50 -0.11
N LYS A 97 -12.45 17.17 -0.05
CA LYS A 97 -12.95 16.52 1.19
C LYS A 97 -12.21 15.26 1.63
N GLU A 98 -11.76 15.36 2.89
CA GLU A 98 -11.17 14.36 3.78
C GLU A 98 -9.69 14.01 3.58
N SER A 99 -8.85 14.62 4.43
CA SER A 99 -7.42 14.31 4.58
C SER A 99 -7.15 12.81 4.74
N LYS A 100 -8.05 12.06 5.41
CA LYS A 100 -7.90 10.62 5.62
C LYS A 100 -8.17 9.78 4.36
N LEU A 101 -9.20 10.12 3.59
CA LEU A 101 -9.48 9.45 2.31
C LEU A 101 -8.37 9.77 1.30
N ASN A 102 -7.96 11.03 1.22
CA ASN A 102 -6.83 11.43 0.38
C ASN A 102 -5.54 10.73 0.80
N GLN A 103 -5.26 10.58 2.10
CA GLN A 103 -4.09 9.85 2.58
C GLN A 103 -4.17 8.35 2.25
N LEU A 104 -5.36 7.76 2.30
CA LEU A 104 -5.59 6.38 1.89
C LEU A 104 -5.35 6.19 0.38
N PHE A 105 -5.85 7.10 -0.47
CA PHE A 105 -5.61 7.05 -1.91
C PHE A 105 -4.15 7.34 -2.29
N SER A 106 -3.48 8.27 -1.59
CA SER A 106 -2.08 8.57 -1.81
C SER A 106 -1.20 7.35 -1.56
N THR A 107 -1.49 6.60 -0.48
CA THR A 107 -0.71 5.41 -0.08
C THR A 107 -1.10 4.13 -0.83
N HIS A 108 -2.27 4.11 -1.47
CA HIS A 108 -2.79 2.99 -2.27
C HIS A 108 -3.21 3.44 -3.69
N PRO A 109 -2.26 3.85 -4.55
CA PRO A 109 -2.57 4.30 -5.90
C PRO A 109 -3.06 3.13 -6.79
N ASP A 110 -3.69 3.48 -7.92
CA ASP A 110 -4.04 2.56 -9.01
C ASP A 110 -5.26 1.65 -8.75
N LEU A 111 -6.39 2.26 -8.37
CA LEU A 111 -7.67 1.54 -8.23
C LEU A 111 -8.13 0.90 -9.54
N ASP A 112 -7.86 1.51 -10.69
CA ASP A 112 -8.26 0.99 -12.00
C ASP A 112 -7.64 -0.37 -12.31
N SER A 113 -6.32 -0.52 -12.13
CA SER A 113 -5.69 -1.82 -12.40
C SER A 113 -6.13 -2.88 -11.39
N ARG A 114 -6.38 -2.50 -10.13
CA ARG A 114 -6.86 -3.41 -9.08
C ARG A 114 -8.27 -3.91 -9.36
N ILE A 115 -9.18 -3.02 -9.76
CA ILE A 115 -10.53 -3.37 -10.21
C ILE A 115 -10.43 -4.41 -11.33
N LYS A 116 -9.75 -4.05 -12.42
CA LYS A 116 -9.61 -4.92 -13.59
C LYS A 116 -9.04 -6.29 -13.22
N ARG A 117 -7.98 -6.33 -12.41
CA ARG A 117 -7.35 -7.58 -11.98
C ARG A 117 -8.29 -8.48 -11.17
N MET A 118 -9.07 -7.91 -10.26
CA MET A 118 -10.02 -8.67 -9.44
C MET A 118 -11.18 -9.22 -10.28
N GLU A 119 -11.71 -8.41 -11.21
CA GLU A 119 -12.77 -8.82 -12.13
C GLU A 119 -12.29 -9.94 -13.07
N GLU A 120 -11.11 -9.79 -13.67
CA GLU A 120 -10.49 -10.79 -14.54
C GLU A 120 -10.23 -12.11 -13.79
N ARG A 121 -9.69 -12.02 -12.56
CA ARG A 121 -9.44 -13.19 -11.73
C ARG A 121 -10.73 -13.95 -11.43
N ALA A 122 -11.76 -13.24 -10.96
CA ALA A 122 -13.04 -13.87 -10.64
C ALA A 122 -13.75 -14.45 -11.85
N THR A 123 -13.70 -13.77 -12.99
CA THR A 123 -14.22 -14.28 -14.27
C THR A 123 -13.47 -15.56 -14.69
N LYS A 124 -12.13 -15.57 -14.60
CA LYS A 124 -11.30 -16.73 -14.94
C LYS A 124 -11.56 -17.93 -14.03
N GLU A 125 -11.89 -17.68 -12.76
CA GLU A 125 -12.26 -18.71 -11.79
C GLU A 125 -13.74 -19.14 -11.91
N GLY A 126 -14.48 -18.64 -12.91
CA GLY A 126 -15.87 -19.02 -13.17
C GLY A 126 -16.88 -18.46 -12.17
N ILE A 127 -16.46 -17.50 -11.35
CA ILE A 127 -17.31 -16.86 -10.34
C ILE A 127 -18.10 -15.75 -11.02
N SER A 128 -19.43 -15.80 -10.91
CA SER A 128 -20.29 -14.77 -11.49
C SER A 128 -20.26 -13.48 -10.68
N LYS A 129 -20.36 -12.34 -11.38
CA LYS A 129 -20.59 -11.04 -10.75
C LYS A 129 -21.94 -11.08 -10.02
N PRO A 130 -21.99 -10.71 -8.72
CA PRO A 130 -23.21 -10.70 -7.93
C PRO A 130 -24.14 -9.55 -8.30
#